data_AF-A0A7D5P4T1-F1
#
_entry.id   AF-A0A7D5P4T1-F1
#
_cell.length_a   1.000
_cell.length_b   1.000
_cell.length_c   1.000
_cell.angle_alpha   90.00
_cell.angle_beta   90.00
_cell.angle_gamma   90.00
#
_symmetry.space_group_name_H-M   'P 1'
#
loop_
_entity.id
_entity.type
_entity.pdbx_description
1 polymer ?
#
loop_
_entity_poly.entity_id
_entity_poly.type
_entity_poly.pdbx_seq_one_letter_code
_entity_poly.pdbx_strand_id
1 'polypeptide(L)'
;MGTKTIGLDDEAYERLSAEKREGESFSDVVKRVTETIRTDWRRGFGKYEDADGERLERVARESRERRGAGLAGRQSEVLDALAGDEGDSPRRGDDEGDA
;
A
#
# COMPACT_ATOMS: atom_id res chain seq x y z
N MET A 1 13.33 2.42 -39.61
CA MET A 1 12.26 2.07 -38.65
C MET A 1 11.61 0.78 -39.13
N GLY A 2 11.58 -0.26 -38.29
CA GLY A 2 10.93 -1.52 -38.67
C GLY A 2 9.42 -1.37 -38.65
N THR A 3 8.74 -1.86 -39.68
CA THR A 3 7.27 -1.98 -39.69
C THR A 3 6.88 -3.35 -39.14
N LYS A 4 5.73 -3.42 -38.48
CA LYS A 4 5.11 -4.65 -38.01
C LYS A 4 3.67 -4.61 -38.52
N THR A 5 3.25 -5.68 -39.18
CA THR A 5 1.86 -5.82 -39.63
C THR A 5 1.07 -6.53 -38.54
N ILE A 6 -0.02 -5.92 -38.11
CA ILE A 6 -1.00 -6.51 -37.20
C ILE A 6 -2.33 -6.66 -37.94
N GLY A 7 -3.00 -7.80 -37.76
CA GLY A 7 -4.38 -7.95 -38.21
C GLY A 7 -5.31 -7.21 -37.26
N LEU A 8 -6.33 -6.56 -37.81
CA LEU A 8 -7.36 -5.85 -37.06
C LEU A 8 -8.71 -6.29 -37.59
N ASP A 9 -9.68 -6.50 -36.71
CA ASP A 9 -11.06 -6.67 -37.11
C ASP A 9 -11.63 -5.36 -37.69
N ASP A 10 -12.66 -5.48 -38.51
CA ASP A 10 -13.24 -4.35 -39.22
C ASP A 10 -13.76 -3.26 -38.25
N GLU A 11 -14.39 -3.67 -37.15
CA GLU A 11 -14.90 -2.75 -36.11
C GLU A 11 -13.77 -1.92 -35.48
N ALA A 12 -12.66 -2.57 -35.14
CA ALA A 12 -11.51 -1.88 -34.57
C ALA A 12 -10.80 -0.98 -35.60
N TYR A 13 -10.78 -1.36 -36.88
CA TYR A 13 -10.27 -0.49 -37.95
C TYR A 13 -11.10 0.78 -38.10
N GLU A 14 -12.42 0.64 -38.16
CA GLU A 14 -13.36 1.76 -38.27
C GLU A 14 -13.23 2.73 -37.10
N ARG A 15 -13.14 2.20 -35.87
CA ARG A 15 -12.92 3.03 -34.66
C ARG A 15 -11.62 3.82 -34.73
N LEU A 16 -10.51 3.20 -35.13
CA LEU A 16 -9.23 3.90 -35.26
C LEU A 16 -9.25 4.92 -36.41
N SER A 17 -9.96 4.61 -37.49
CA SER A 17 -10.13 5.52 -38.62
C SER A 17 -10.96 6.75 -38.25
N ALA A 18 -12.02 6.58 -37.45
CA ALA A 18 -12.83 7.70 -36.97
C ALA A 18 -12.07 8.66 -36.05
N GLU A 19 -11.07 8.14 -35.32
CA GLU A 19 -10.20 8.94 -34.46
C GLU A 19 -9.14 9.74 -35.22
N LYS A 20 -8.95 9.48 -36.52
CA LYS A 20 -7.90 10.10 -37.33
C LYS A 20 -8.19 11.57 -37.60
N ARG A 21 -7.21 12.44 -37.31
CA ARG A 21 -7.27 13.88 -37.61
C ARG A 21 -6.80 14.19 -39.04
N GLU A 22 -7.17 15.36 -39.54
CA GLU A 22 -6.72 15.83 -40.86
C GLU A 22 -5.17 15.86 -40.93
N GLY A 23 -4.61 15.19 -41.94
CA GLY A 23 -3.16 15.09 -42.13
C GLY A 23 -2.42 14.06 -41.26
N GLU A 24 -3.11 13.33 -40.37
CA GLU A 24 -2.50 12.31 -39.49
C GLU A 24 -2.32 10.96 -40.21
N SER A 25 -1.19 10.26 -40.02
CA SER A 25 -1.06 8.88 -40.51
C SER A 25 -1.71 7.89 -39.55
N PHE A 26 -2.10 6.71 -40.04
CA PHE A 26 -2.69 5.67 -39.17
C PHE A 26 -1.74 5.24 -38.04
N SER A 27 -0.43 5.21 -38.33
CA SER A 27 0.60 4.95 -37.32
C SER A 27 0.64 6.02 -36.23
N ASP A 28 0.34 7.27 -36.56
CA ASP A 28 0.33 8.37 -35.60
C ASP A 28 -0.91 8.32 -34.70
N VAL A 29 -2.07 7.94 -35.26
CA VAL A 29 -3.28 7.67 -34.47
C VAL A 29 -3.02 6.56 -33.45
N VAL A 30 -2.45 5.43 -33.89
CA VAL A 30 -2.13 4.30 -32.99
C VAL A 30 -1.18 4.75 -31.88
N LYS A 31 -0.13 5.50 -32.21
CA LYS A 31 0.80 6.04 -31.20
C LYS A 31 0.08 6.96 -30.21
N ARG A 32 -0.70 7.94 -30.69
CA ARG A 32 -1.42 8.89 -29.83
C ARG A 32 -2.42 8.21 -28.89
N VAL A 33 -3.23 7.30 -29.41
CA VAL A 33 -4.23 6.57 -28.62
C VAL A 33 -3.53 5.67 -27.59
N THR A 34 -2.47 4.96 -27.97
CA THR A 34 -1.75 4.09 -27.05
C THR A 34 -0.88 4.86 -26.04
N GLU A 35 -0.35 6.02 -26.39
CA GLU A 35 0.29 6.95 -25.46
C GLU A 35 -0.71 7.47 -24.44
N THR A 36 -1.91 7.86 -24.87
CA THR A 36 -2.99 8.29 -23.96
C THR A 36 -3.34 7.20 -22.94
N ILE A 37 -3.35 5.92 -23.34
CA ILE A 37 -3.58 4.78 -22.44
C ILE A 37 -2.40 4.60 -21.46
N ARG A 38 -1.15 4.82 -21.89
CA ARG A 38 0.02 4.82 -20.99
C ARG A 38 -0.02 6.01 -20.02
N THR A 39 -0.53 7.15 -20.46
CA THR A 39 -0.69 8.38 -19.68
C THR A 39 -2.00 8.41 -18.89
N ASP A 40 -2.84 7.36 -18.96
CA ASP A 40 -3.97 7.22 -18.05
C ASP A 40 -3.43 6.98 -16.64
N TRP A 41 -3.10 8.11 -16.01
CA TRP A 41 -2.50 8.20 -14.70
C TRP A 41 -3.33 7.41 -13.68
N ARG A 42 -4.64 7.19 -13.90
CA ARG A 42 -5.48 6.36 -13.04
C ARG A 42 -5.06 4.89 -13.00
N ARG A 43 -4.51 4.34 -14.10
CA ARG A 43 -4.03 2.96 -14.13
C ARG A 43 -2.70 2.76 -13.39
N GLY A 44 -1.87 3.80 -13.34
CA GLY A 44 -0.59 3.81 -12.62
C GLY A 44 -0.63 4.47 -11.24
N PHE A 45 -1.70 5.19 -10.90
CA PHE A 45 -1.82 5.92 -9.63
C PHE A 45 -1.77 4.96 -8.45
N GLY A 46 -0.76 5.12 -7.60
CA GLY A 46 -0.53 4.27 -6.43
C GLY A 46 0.21 2.96 -6.72
N LYS A 47 0.65 2.72 -7.96
CA LYS A 47 1.58 1.62 -8.28
C LYS A 47 3.00 2.16 -8.36
N TYR A 48 3.92 1.46 -7.74
CA TYR A 48 5.35 1.67 -7.93
C TYR A 48 5.87 0.66 -8.96
N GLU A 49 6.91 1.04 -9.68
CA GLU A 49 7.73 0.09 -10.43
C GLU A 49 8.27 -0.97 -9.47
N ASP A 50 8.49 -2.21 -9.95
CA ASP A 50 8.74 -3.38 -9.10
C ASP A 50 9.84 -3.13 -8.04
N ALA A 51 10.97 -2.54 -8.44
CA ALA A 51 12.08 -2.25 -7.53
C ALA A 51 11.72 -1.23 -6.41
N ASP A 52 10.98 -0.17 -6.76
CA ASP A 52 10.56 0.85 -5.80
C ASP A 52 9.42 0.34 -4.90
N GLY A 53 8.56 -0.51 -5.45
CA GLY A 53 7.49 -1.20 -4.72
C GLY A 53 8.03 -2.15 -3.66
N GLU A 54 8.99 -3.00 -4.03
CA GLU A 54 9.69 -3.88 -3.09
C GLU A 54 10.41 -3.11 -1.98
N ARG A 55 11.02 -1.97 -2.34
CA ARG A 55 11.67 -1.09 -1.37
C ARG A 55 10.66 -0.51 -0.37
N LEU A 56 9.52 -0.02 -0.86
CA LEU A 56 8.46 0.50 -0.01
C LEU A 56 7.88 -0.59 0.91
N GLU A 57 7.63 -1.79 0.38
CA GLU A 57 7.11 -2.92 1.16
C GLU A 57 8.02 -3.24 2.35
N ARG A 58 9.33 -3.35 2.09
CA ARG A 58 10.34 -3.63 3.11
C ARG A 58 10.35 -2.58 4.21
N VAL A 59 10.39 -1.29 3.86
CA VAL A 59 10.38 -0.19 4.84
C VAL A 59 9.07 -0.17 5.63
N ALA A 60 7.94 -0.41 4.98
CA ALA A 60 6.63 -0.44 5.64
C ALA A 60 6.51 -1.62 6.62
N ARG A 61 7.02 -2.80 6.26
CA ARG A 61 7.06 -3.99 7.14
C ARG A 61 7.88 -3.70 8.39
N GLU A 62 9.11 -3.25 8.22
CA GLU A 62 10.02 -2.92 9.33
C GLU A 62 9.40 -1.85 10.26
N SER A 63 8.76 -0.84 9.67
CA SER A 63 8.07 0.21 10.43
C SER A 63 6.88 -0.32 11.24
N ARG A 64 6.12 -1.29 10.72
CA ARG A 64 5.02 -1.94 11.45
C ARG A 64 5.53 -2.80 12.58
N GLU A 65 6.58 -3.57 12.37
CA GLU A 65 7.20 -4.43 13.39
C GLU A 65 7.72 -3.60 14.56
N ARG A 66 8.49 -2.53 14.30
CA ARG A 66 8.98 -1.63 15.36
C ARG A 66 7.85 -1.00 16.17
N ARG A 67 6.79 -0.53 15.50
CA ARG A 67 5.62 0.05 16.19
C ARG A 67 4.88 -0.99 17.02
N GLY A 68 4.69 -2.20 16.48
CA GLY A 68 4.05 -3.31 17.18
C GLY A 68 4.81 -3.70 18.44
N ALA A 69 6.12 -3.90 18.32
CA ALA A 69 7.00 -4.21 19.46
C ALA A 69 6.97 -3.10 20.52
N GLY A 70 7.05 -1.83 20.10
CA GLY A 70 6.99 -0.69 21.02
C GLY A 70 5.62 -0.49 21.69
N LEU A 71 4.52 -0.93 21.07
CA LEU A 71 3.20 -0.94 21.71
C LEU A 71 3.09 -2.08 22.72
N ALA A 72 3.51 -3.29 22.34
CA ALA A 72 3.49 -4.46 23.20
C ALA A 72 4.34 -4.25 24.47
N GLY A 73 5.53 -3.66 24.34
CA GLY A 73 6.38 -3.34 25.49
C GLY A 73 5.71 -2.42 26.50
N ARG A 74 5.07 -1.34 26.02
CA ARG A 74 4.33 -0.42 26.90
C ARG A 74 3.11 -1.07 27.55
N GLN A 75 2.43 -1.97 26.84
CA GLN A 75 1.32 -2.71 27.42
C GLN A 75 1.79 -3.64 28.54
N SER A 76 2.90 -4.35 28.35
CA SER A 76 3.50 -5.19 29.40
C SER A 76 3.85 -4.36 30.63
N GLU A 77 4.55 -3.23 30.43
CA GLU A 77 4.96 -2.34 31.53
C GLU A 77 3.78 -1.84 32.36
N VAL A 78 2.67 -1.45 31.71
CA VAL A 78 1.45 -1.02 32.40
C VAL A 78 0.79 -2.18 33.16
N LEU A 79 0.72 -3.37 32.55
CA LEU A 79 0.14 -4.55 33.20
C LEU A 79 0.96 -4.98 34.42
N ASP A 80 2.29 -4.96 34.31
CA ASP A 80 3.21 -5.29 35.41
C ASP A 80 3.07 -4.27 36.55
N ALA A 81 2.92 -2.98 36.23
CA ALA A 81 2.71 -1.93 37.22
C ALA A 81 1.37 -2.07 37.96
N LEU A 82 0.29 -2.46 37.25
CA LEU A 82 -1.02 -2.69 37.86
C LEU A 82 -1.07 -3.97 38.69
N ALA A 83 -0.40 -5.04 38.24
CA ALA A 83 -0.30 -6.30 38.98
C ALA A 83 0.51 -6.15 40.28
N GLY A 84 1.45 -5.20 40.33
CA GLY A 84 2.23 -4.88 41.53
C GLY A 84 1.44 -4.20 42.67
N ASP A 85 0.24 -3.68 42.39
CA ASP A 85 -0.57 -2.91 43.36
C ASP A 85 -1.61 -3.78 44.12
N GLU A 86 -1.96 -4.97 43.61
CA GLU A 86 -2.92 -5.87 44.29
C GLU A 86 -2.34 -6.62 45.51
N GLY A 87 -1.05 -6.43 45.81
CA GLY A 87 -0.36 -7.11 46.93
C GLY A 87 -0.55 -6.46 48.31
N ASP A 88 -1.05 -5.22 48.39
CA ASP A 88 -1.11 -4.44 49.64
C ASP A 88 -2.56 -4.16 50.06
N SER A 89 -3.35 -5.22 50.26
CA SER A 89 -4.57 -5.10 51.08
C SER A 89 -4.17 -5.20 52.56
N PRO A 90 -4.28 -4.14 53.36
CA PRO A 90 -3.87 -4.20 54.76
C PRO A 90 -4.85 -5.10 55.52
N ARG A 91 -4.36 -6.23 56.01
CA ARG A 91 -5.08 -7.05 56.99
C ARG A 91 -5.30 -6.19 58.23
N ARG A 92 -6.53 -5.69 58.39
CA ARG A 92 -7.01 -4.99 59.57
C ARG A 92 -6.67 -5.85 60.78
N GLY A 93 -5.85 -5.28 61.68
CA GLY A 93 -5.33 -5.97 62.84
C GLY A 93 -6.44 -6.34 63.81
N ASP A 94 -6.32 -7.54 64.37
CA ASP A 94 -6.83 -7.83 65.69
C ASP A 94 -5.62 -7.90 66.61
N ASP A 95 -5.47 -6.79 67.33
CA ASP A 95 -4.65 -6.59 68.52
C ASP A 95 -5.32 -7.33 69.68
N GLU A 96 -4.52 -8.04 70.50
CA GLU A 96 -4.74 -8.48 71.89
C GLU A 96 -3.81 -9.72 72.08
N GLY A 97 -2.64 -9.64 72.69
CA GLY A 97 -2.41 -9.11 74.03
C GLY A 97 -2.76 -10.20 75.04
N ASP A 98 -1.75 -10.89 75.60
CA ASP A 98 -1.57 -11.15 77.04
C ASP A 98 -0.67 -12.37 77.35
N ALA A 99 0.09 -12.20 78.43
CA ALA A 99 0.87 -13.12 79.27
C ALA A 99 2.21 -13.70 78.78
#